data_AF-A0A397W7U1-F1
#
_entry.id   AF-A0A397W7U1-F1
#
_cell.length_a   1.000
_cell.length_b   1.000
_cell.length_c   1.000
_cell.angle_alpha   90.00
_cell.angle_beta   90.00
_cell.angle_gamma   90.00
#
_symmetry.space_group_name_H-M   'P 1'
#
loop_
_entity.id
_entity.type
_entity.pdbx_description
1 polymer ?
#
loop_
_entity_poly.entity_id
_entity_poly.type
_entity_poly.pdbx_seq_one_letter_code
_entity_poly.pdbx_strand_id
1 'polypeptide(L)'
;MLPFFSVKDKDKAKDFNFEIDGEIFTKRFEPDMKLEDVRKKLAERRNNWKAEKFMFKQNKRRIYHEDESDYTLNKLHKSDKSNIIVENLLKEIKVHVNGEELKFPLDPEDKLKDICTILKQRFVNDGINENSKDFKFRRKNGKIVSKSEVDNNSLKDILVNGNELYIVILQESKVMIYSDHSKTPSKPLRHTLDKGKSLVEIRKELEYFNRTK
;
A
#
# COMPACT_ATOMS: atom_id res chain seq x y z
N MET A 1 20.93 60.05 -5.28
CA MET A 1 20.85 58.75 -5.96
C MET A 1 21.08 57.67 -4.92
N LEU A 2 20.06 56.87 -4.60
CA LEU A 2 20.23 55.65 -3.80
C LEU A 2 20.31 54.47 -4.76
N PRO A 3 21.22 53.50 -4.56
CA PRO A 3 21.23 52.30 -5.37
C PRO A 3 19.98 51.48 -5.06
N PHE A 4 19.19 51.19 -6.09
CA PHE A 4 18.17 50.16 -6.05
C PHE A 4 18.87 48.83 -5.82
N PHE A 5 18.84 48.35 -4.58
CA PHE A 5 19.08 46.94 -4.33
C PHE A 5 17.97 46.17 -5.02
N SER A 6 18.32 45.48 -6.11
CA SER A 6 17.50 44.44 -6.70
C SER A 6 17.20 43.43 -5.60
N VAL A 7 15.96 43.45 -5.12
CA VAL A 7 15.39 42.35 -4.35
C VAL A 7 15.41 41.17 -5.31
N LYS A 8 16.39 40.26 -5.14
CA LYS A 8 16.28 38.92 -5.68
C LYS A 8 15.01 38.35 -5.05
N ASP A 9 13.91 38.33 -5.81
CA ASP A 9 12.75 37.54 -5.47
C ASP A 9 13.27 36.12 -5.24
N LYS A 10 13.37 35.72 -3.97
CA LYS A 10 13.52 34.32 -3.61
C LYS A 10 12.32 33.65 -4.23
N ASP A 11 12.52 32.91 -5.31
CA ASP A 11 11.47 32.25 -6.07
C ASP A 11 10.57 31.48 -5.10
N LYS A 12 9.42 32.09 -4.78
CA LYS A 12 8.44 31.52 -3.86
C LYS A 12 7.96 30.22 -4.49
N ALA A 13 7.76 29.20 -3.66
CA ALA A 13 7.25 27.91 -4.14
C ALA A 13 6.01 28.10 -5.04
N LYS A 14 6.04 27.46 -6.22
CA LYS A 14 4.99 27.54 -7.25
C LYS A 14 4.26 26.21 -7.36
N ASP A 15 3.06 26.26 -7.91
CA ASP A 15 2.23 25.09 -8.16
C ASP A 15 2.65 24.43 -9.48
N PHE A 16 2.84 23.11 -9.45
CA PHE A 16 3.20 22.30 -10.61
C PHE A 16 2.17 21.19 -10.79
N ASN A 17 1.75 20.96 -12.04
CA ASN A 17 0.85 19.88 -12.40
C ASN A 17 1.66 18.62 -12.73
N PHE A 18 1.32 17.50 -12.09
CA PHE A 18 1.93 16.21 -12.31
C PHE A 18 0.90 15.24 -12.86
N GLU A 19 1.33 14.37 -13.77
CA GLU A 19 0.52 13.30 -14.33
C GLU A 19 1.20 11.96 -14.04
N ILE A 20 0.48 11.06 -13.35
CA ILE A 20 0.93 9.72 -12.98
C ILE A 20 -0.18 8.73 -13.30
N ASP A 21 0.08 7.78 -14.19
CA ASP A 21 -0.88 6.73 -14.60
C ASP A 21 -2.25 7.31 -15.03
N GLY A 22 -2.26 8.49 -15.67
CA GLY A 22 -3.46 9.19 -16.12
C GLY A 22 -4.15 10.06 -15.07
N GLU A 23 -3.73 10.00 -13.81
CA GLU A 23 -4.20 10.90 -12.76
C GLU A 23 -3.38 12.19 -12.75
N ILE A 24 -4.07 13.33 -12.88
CA ILE A 24 -3.46 14.65 -12.80
C ILE A 24 -3.69 15.25 -11.42
N PHE A 25 -2.62 15.75 -10.79
CA PHE A 25 -2.71 16.48 -9.53
C PHE A 25 -1.71 17.64 -9.47
N THR A 26 -2.03 18.64 -8.67
CA THR A 26 -1.18 19.81 -8.45
C THR A 26 -0.43 19.69 -7.13
N LYS A 27 0.86 20.04 -7.12
CA LYS A 27 1.67 20.11 -5.89
C LYS A 27 2.63 21.29 -5.94
N ARG A 28 2.83 21.90 -4.76
CA ARG A 28 3.67 23.09 -4.60
C ARG A 28 5.12 22.71 -4.31
N PHE A 29 6.04 23.27 -5.08
CA PHE A 29 7.48 23.02 -4.97
C PHE A 29 8.29 24.30 -5.25
N GLU A 30 9.54 24.31 -4.81
CA GLU A 30 10.50 25.33 -5.25
C GLU A 30 10.89 25.03 -6.72
N PRO A 31 10.90 26.02 -7.63
CA PRO A 31 11.18 25.78 -9.04
C PRO A 31 12.54 25.12 -9.32
N ASP A 32 13.56 25.48 -8.54
CA ASP A 32 14.93 24.96 -8.70
C ASP A 32 15.19 23.67 -7.92
N MET A 33 14.15 23.08 -7.32
CA MET A 33 14.27 21.80 -6.62
C MET A 33 14.75 20.71 -7.58
N LYS A 34 15.73 19.92 -7.12
CA LYS A 34 16.25 18.77 -7.87
C LYS A 34 15.18 17.69 -8.01
N LEU A 35 15.21 16.98 -9.13
CA LEU A 35 14.18 15.96 -9.41
C LEU A 35 14.22 14.81 -8.40
N GLU A 36 15.40 14.45 -7.90
CA GLU A 36 15.56 13.45 -6.85
C GLU A 36 14.73 13.79 -5.60
N ASP A 37 14.76 15.06 -5.16
CA ASP A 37 14.01 15.52 -3.99
C ASP A 37 12.52 15.61 -4.26
N VAL A 38 12.13 16.04 -5.47
CA VAL A 38 10.74 16.04 -5.91
C VAL A 38 10.19 14.62 -5.88
N ARG A 39 10.95 13.64 -6.40
CA ARG A 39 10.58 12.21 -6.44
C ARG A 39 10.33 11.64 -5.04
N LYS A 40 11.24 11.89 -4.10
CA LYS A 40 11.08 11.48 -2.68
C LYS A 40 9.79 12.06 -2.09
N LYS A 41 9.54 13.35 -2.29
CA LYS A 41 8.31 14.02 -1.81
C LYS A 41 7.04 13.54 -2.52
N LEU A 42 7.11 13.09 -3.76
CA LEU A 42 5.97 12.48 -4.46
C LEU A 42 5.66 11.10 -3.88
N ALA A 43 6.70 10.29 -3.61
CA ALA A 43 6.60 8.97 -3.03
C ALA A 43 5.97 8.95 -1.62
N GLU A 44 6.39 9.88 -0.75
CA GLU A 44 5.83 10.02 0.62
C GLU A 44 4.31 10.18 0.64
N ARG A 45 3.72 10.82 -0.38
CA ARG A 45 2.27 11.07 -0.44
C ARG A 45 1.46 9.86 -0.93
N ARG A 46 2.08 8.96 -1.70
CA ARG A 46 1.42 7.78 -2.28
C ARG A 46 1.63 6.52 -1.43
N ASN A 47 1.74 6.67 -0.09
CA ASN A 47 1.83 5.61 0.93
C ASN A 47 2.34 4.25 0.40
N ASN A 48 3.64 3.99 0.61
CA ASN A 48 4.39 2.76 0.32
C ASN A 48 5.00 2.62 -1.08
N TRP A 49 4.85 3.57 -1.99
CA TRP A 49 5.60 3.52 -3.25
C TRP A 49 7.02 4.03 -3.00
N LYS A 50 8.03 3.20 -3.29
CA LYS A 50 9.43 3.62 -3.20
C LYS A 50 9.69 4.70 -4.23
N ALA A 51 10.45 5.73 -3.86
CA ALA A 51 10.83 6.82 -4.76
C ALA A 51 11.45 6.30 -6.06
N GLU A 52 12.20 5.20 -6.01
CA GLU A 52 12.84 4.57 -7.17
C GLU A 52 11.85 4.03 -8.22
N LYS A 53 10.56 3.94 -7.88
CA LYS A 53 9.52 3.47 -8.80
C LYS A 53 8.88 4.58 -9.61
N PHE A 54 9.32 5.81 -9.41
CA PHE A 54 8.91 6.95 -10.22
C PHE A 54 10.05 7.35 -11.14
N MET A 55 9.70 7.74 -12.36
CA MET A 55 10.66 8.20 -13.36
C MET A 55 10.08 9.37 -14.14
N PHE A 56 10.79 10.49 -14.17
CA PHE A 56 10.34 11.65 -14.92
C PHE A 56 10.50 11.44 -16.42
N LYS A 57 9.59 12.04 -17.19
CA LYS A 57 9.62 12.00 -18.65
C LYS A 57 9.61 13.40 -19.22
N GLN A 58 10.52 13.65 -20.16
CA GLN A 58 10.59 14.89 -20.93
C GLN A 58 10.67 14.56 -22.41
N ASN A 59 9.76 15.09 -23.25
CA ASN A 59 9.79 14.92 -24.71
C ASN A 59 9.88 13.45 -25.16
N LYS A 60 9.13 12.57 -24.50
CA LYS A 60 9.17 11.11 -24.72
C LYS A 60 10.45 10.40 -24.28
N ARG A 61 11.44 11.11 -23.72
CA ARG A 61 12.63 10.54 -23.10
C ARG A 61 12.44 10.39 -21.60
N ARG A 62 12.97 9.29 -21.06
CA ARG A 62 13.03 9.01 -19.63
C ARG A 62 14.26 9.68 -19.04
N ILE A 63 14.11 10.28 -17.87
CA ILE A 63 15.23 10.81 -17.09
C ILE A 63 15.56 9.74 -16.05
N TYR A 64 16.71 9.09 -16.20
CA TYR A 64 17.17 8.06 -15.28
C TYR A 64 17.66 8.68 -13.97
N HIS A 65 17.65 7.91 -12.87
CA HIS A 65 18.05 8.45 -11.55
C HIS A 65 19.48 8.98 -11.51
N GLU A 66 20.37 8.39 -12.30
CA GLU A 66 21.76 8.85 -12.45
C GLU A 66 21.87 10.22 -13.12
N ASP A 67 20.88 10.59 -13.93
CA ASP A 67 20.83 11.87 -14.64
C ASP A 67 20.04 12.93 -13.85
N GLU A 68 19.28 12.56 -12.80
CA GLU A 68 18.35 13.46 -12.09
C GLU A 68 19.04 14.70 -11.50
N SER A 69 20.33 14.62 -11.17
CA SER A 69 21.11 15.73 -10.64
C SER A 69 21.25 16.90 -11.62
N ASP A 70 21.15 16.65 -12.92
CA ASP A 70 21.31 17.66 -13.97
C ASP A 70 20.01 18.43 -14.25
N TYR A 71 18.90 17.95 -13.68
CA TYR A 71 17.57 18.50 -13.89
C TYR A 71 17.04 19.21 -12.64
N THR A 72 16.21 20.23 -12.89
CA THR A 72 15.40 20.91 -11.88
C THR A 72 13.95 20.89 -12.33
N LEU A 73 13.02 21.11 -11.40
CA LEU A 73 11.59 21.08 -11.71
C LEU A 73 11.22 22.12 -12.79
N ASN A 74 11.81 23.31 -12.74
CA ASN A 74 11.62 24.36 -13.73
C ASN A 74 12.13 23.97 -15.13
N LYS A 75 13.21 23.18 -15.23
CA LYS A 75 13.69 22.66 -16.52
C LYS A 75 12.69 21.71 -17.18
N LEU A 76 11.88 21.00 -16.39
CA LEU A 76 10.82 20.11 -16.87
C LEU A 76 9.54 20.85 -17.25
N HIS A 77 9.24 21.92 -16.50
CA HIS A 77 8.01 22.69 -16.64
C HIS A 77 8.12 23.70 -17.79
N LYS A 78 7.59 23.34 -18.96
CA LYS A 78 7.69 24.16 -20.17
C LYS A 78 6.74 25.37 -20.20
N SER A 79 5.60 25.26 -19.53
CA SER A 79 4.60 26.31 -19.37
C SER A 79 3.64 25.98 -18.24
N ASP A 80 2.95 26.98 -17.69
CA ASP A 80 1.98 26.83 -16.58
C ASP A 80 0.79 25.90 -16.90
N LYS A 81 0.62 25.52 -18.17
CA LYS A 81 -0.41 24.58 -18.63
C LYS A 81 0.14 23.19 -18.96
N SER A 82 1.45 22.97 -18.79
CA SER A 82 2.09 21.69 -19.09
C SER A 82 2.12 20.77 -17.87
N ASN A 83 1.79 19.50 -18.08
CA ASN A 83 1.94 18.47 -17.06
C ASN A 83 3.38 17.94 -17.06
N ILE A 84 3.94 17.80 -15.87
CA ILE A 84 5.16 17.03 -15.65
C ILE A 84 4.75 15.56 -15.59
N ILE A 85 5.14 14.80 -16.60
CA ILE A 85 4.80 13.37 -16.68
C ILE A 85 5.78 12.58 -15.82
N VAL A 86 5.25 11.77 -14.91
CA VAL A 86 6.02 10.83 -14.09
C VAL A 86 5.49 9.42 -14.36
N GLU A 87 6.32 8.59 -14.95
CA GLU A 87 6.01 7.18 -15.18
C GLU A 87 6.17 6.37 -13.89
N ASN A 88 5.21 5.51 -13.61
CA ASN A 88 5.28 4.51 -12.57
C ASN A 88 5.92 3.23 -13.13
N LEU A 89 7.00 2.76 -12.51
CA LEU A 89 7.74 1.57 -12.89
C LEU A 89 7.22 0.28 -12.23
N LEU A 90 6.18 0.39 -11.39
CA LEU A 90 5.51 -0.78 -10.84
C LEU A 90 4.84 -1.59 -11.96
N LYS A 91 4.82 -2.91 -11.80
CA LYS A 91 4.12 -3.79 -12.74
C LYS A 91 2.71 -4.05 -12.23
N GLU A 92 1.75 -4.09 -13.15
CA GLU A 92 0.42 -4.57 -12.81
C GLU A 92 0.48 -6.08 -12.58
N ILE A 93 0.27 -6.49 -11.34
CA ILE A 93 0.21 -7.89 -10.90
C ILE A 93 -1.25 -8.28 -10.67
N LYS A 94 -1.66 -9.40 -11.25
CA LYS A 94 -2.96 -10.02 -11.03
C LYS A 94 -2.93 -10.80 -9.74
N VAL A 95 -3.70 -10.38 -8.75
CA VAL A 95 -3.81 -11.05 -7.46
C VAL A 95 -5.13 -11.79 -7.39
N HIS A 96 -5.06 -13.11 -7.34
CA HIS A 96 -6.20 -14.00 -7.19
C HIS A 96 -6.52 -14.18 -5.70
N VAL A 97 -7.66 -13.64 -5.26
CA VAL A 97 -8.13 -13.68 -3.87
C VAL A 97 -9.38 -14.56 -3.81
N ASN A 98 -9.27 -15.75 -3.21
CA ASN A 98 -10.40 -16.70 -3.09
C ASN A 98 -11.14 -17.02 -4.41
N GLY A 99 -10.48 -16.82 -5.56
CA GLY A 99 -11.06 -17.05 -6.90
C GLY A 99 -11.40 -15.78 -7.68
N GLU A 100 -11.43 -14.62 -7.03
CA GLU A 100 -11.61 -13.32 -7.69
C GLU A 100 -10.25 -12.75 -8.14
N GLU A 101 -10.22 -12.12 -9.32
CA GLU A 101 -9.01 -11.46 -9.85
C GLU A 101 -9.06 -9.97 -9.52
N LEU A 102 -8.04 -9.48 -8.82
CA LEU A 102 -7.79 -8.07 -8.57
C LEU A 102 -6.46 -7.67 -9.20
N LYS A 103 -6.30 -6.39 -9.52
CA LYS A 103 -5.08 -5.86 -10.14
C LYS A 103 -4.41 -4.88 -9.19
N PHE A 104 -3.14 -5.12 -8.88
CA PHE A 104 -2.36 -4.26 -8.01
C PHE A 104 -1.04 -3.85 -8.67
N PRO A 105 -0.66 -2.56 -8.64
CA PRO A 105 0.67 -2.14 -9.05
C PRO A 105 1.68 -2.54 -7.97
N LEU A 106 2.51 -3.55 -8.25
CA LEU A 106 3.50 -4.10 -7.32
C LEU A 106 4.87 -4.24 -8.02
N ASP A 107 5.94 -4.26 -7.22
CA ASP A 107 7.28 -4.57 -7.71
C ASP A 107 7.61 -6.04 -7.49
N PRO A 108 7.91 -6.83 -8.55
CA PRO A 108 8.37 -8.21 -8.40
C PRO A 108 9.61 -8.38 -7.53
N GLU A 109 10.46 -7.36 -7.41
CA GLU A 109 11.69 -7.42 -6.60
C GLU A 109 11.44 -7.15 -5.10
N ASP A 110 10.27 -6.63 -4.73
CA ASP A 110 9.95 -6.35 -3.33
C ASP A 110 9.85 -7.63 -2.48
N LYS A 111 10.23 -7.54 -1.21
CA LYS A 111 10.15 -8.65 -0.26
C LYS A 111 8.69 -8.99 0.04
N LEU A 112 8.39 -10.27 0.18
CA LEU A 112 7.02 -10.73 0.43
C LEU A 112 6.40 -10.16 1.70
N LYS A 113 7.20 -9.96 2.76
CA LYS A 113 6.77 -9.27 3.98
C LYS A 113 6.27 -7.82 3.73
N ASP A 114 6.87 -7.12 2.77
CA ASP A 114 6.49 -5.74 2.43
C ASP A 114 5.21 -5.76 1.59
N ILE A 115 5.12 -6.70 0.64
CA ILE A 115 3.91 -6.97 -0.15
C ILE A 115 2.71 -7.31 0.76
N CYS A 116 2.93 -8.08 1.84
CA CYS A 116 1.91 -8.33 2.86
C CYS A 116 1.31 -7.03 3.40
N THR A 117 2.18 -6.08 3.74
CA THR A 117 1.77 -4.79 4.31
C THR A 117 1.01 -3.95 3.27
N ILE A 118 1.52 -3.89 2.04
CA ILE A 118 0.89 -3.15 0.94
C ILE A 118 -0.52 -3.70 0.65
N LEU A 119 -0.65 -5.01 0.50
CA LEU A 119 -1.95 -5.65 0.20
C LEU A 119 -2.93 -5.52 1.36
N LYS A 120 -2.48 -5.65 2.62
CA LYS A 120 -3.35 -5.42 3.79
C LYS A 120 -3.93 -4.01 3.80
N GLN A 121 -3.12 -2.99 3.54
CA GLN A 121 -3.60 -1.61 3.48
C GLN A 121 -4.57 -1.39 2.31
N ARG A 122 -4.29 -1.98 1.15
CA ARG A 122 -5.19 -1.94 0.00
C ARG A 122 -6.53 -2.60 0.28
N PHE A 123 -6.55 -3.79 0.87
CA PHE A 123 -7.79 -4.47 1.22
C PHE A 123 -8.66 -3.66 2.19
N VAL A 124 -8.04 -2.94 3.13
CA VAL A 124 -8.76 -2.00 4.01
C VAL A 124 -9.38 -0.85 3.20
N ASN A 125 -8.62 -0.23 2.30
CA ASN A 125 -9.08 0.91 1.51
C ASN A 125 -10.15 0.54 0.47
N ASP A 126 -10.04 -0.65 -0.12
CA ASP A 126 -10.94 -1.13 -1.18
C ASP A 126 -12.18 -1.84 -0.59
N GLY A 127 -12.33 -1.86 0.74
CA GLY A 127 -13.49 -2.47 1.42
C GLY A 127 -13.53 -4.00 1.32
N ILE A 128 -12.39 -4.63 1.01
CA ILE A 128 -12.25 -6.08 0.91
C ILE A 128 -12.19 -6.65 2.33
N ASN A 129 -13.39 -6.81 2.91
CA ASN A 129 -13.76 -7.50 4.15
C ASN A 129 -12.91 -7.15 5.39
N GLU A 130 -13.45 -6.32 6.29
CA GLU A 130 -12.79 -5.89 7.53
C GLU A 130 -12.38 -7.04 8.48
N ASN A 131 -13.00 -8.22 8.33
CA ASN A 131 -12.71 -9.43 9.10
C ASN A 131 -11.64 -10.33 8.42
N SER A 132 -11.02 -9.87 7.34
CA SER A 132 -10.03 -10.60 6.55
C SER A 132 -8.61 -10.04 6.65
N LYS A 133 -8.25 -9.50 7.83
CA LYS A 133 -6.95 -8.84 8.04
C LYS A 133 -5.75 -9.78 7.92
N ASP A 134 -5.97 -11.08 7.88
CA ASP A 134 -4.94 -12.09 7.67
C ASP A 134 -5.20 -12.91 6.40
N PHE A 135 -4.23 -12.87 5.51
CA PHE A 135 -4.16 -13.73 4.34
C PHE A 135 -2.84 -14.49 4.32
N LYS A 136 -2.78 -15.53 3.50
CA LYS A 136 -1.53 -16.24 3.20
C LYS A 136 -1.31 -16.32 1.71
N PHE A 137 -0.06 -16.20 1.28
CA PHE A 137 0.31 -16.49 -0.09
C PHE A 137 0.14 -17.99 -0.37
N ARG A 138 -0.27 -18.30 -1.59
CA ARG A 138 -0.52 -19.63 -2.08
C ARG A 138 0.22 -19.81 -3.40
N ARG A 139 0.80 -20.99 -3.64
CA ARG A 139 1.35 -21.37 -4.94
C ARG A 139 0.25 -21.89 -5.85
N LYS A 140 0.51 -21.98 -7.16
CA LYS A 140 -0.44 -22.51 -8.16
C LYS A 140 -0.97 -23.91 -7.80
N ASN A 141 -0.15 -24.74 -7.16
CA ASN A 141 -0.51 -26.08 -6.70
C ASN A 141 -1.32 -26.11 -5.39
N GLY A 142 -1.77 -24.94 -4.91
CA GLY A 142 -2.57 -24.83 -3.68
C GLY A 142 -1.76 -24.84 -2.39
N LYS A 143 -0.44 -25.09 -2.42
CA LYS A 143 0.39 -25.07 -1.21
C LYS A 143 0.52 -23.66 -0.65
N ILE A 144 0.38 -23.55 0.67
CA ILE A 144 0.58 -22.31 1.41
C ILE A 144 2.07 -22.01 1.53
N VAL A 145 2.46 -20.77 1.23
CA VAL A 145 3.83 -20.30 1.42
C VAL A 145 4.10 -20.17 2.91
N SER A 146 5.18 -20.79 3.38
CA SER A 146 5.55 -20.79 4.80
C SER A 146 6.04 -19.42 5.27
N LYS A 147 6.04 -19.17 6.59
CA LYS A 147 6.54 -17.91 7.15
C LYS A 147 8.00 -17.65 6.79
N SER A 148 8.85 -18.67 6.86
CA SER A 148 10.27 -18.56 6.49
C SER A 148 10.45 -18.20 5.00
N GLU A 149 9.61 -18.72 4.12
CA GLU A 149 9.61 -18.31 2.70
C GLU A 149 9.17 -16.85 2.56
N VAL A 150 8.15 -16.40 3.30
CA VAL A 150 7.71 -14.98 3.29
C VAL A 150 8.81 -14.04 3.77
N ASP A 151 9.58 -14.43 4.78
CA ASP A 151 10.62 -13.58 5.36
C ASP A 151 11.85 -13.45 4.45
N ASN A 152 12.16 -14.49 3.66
CA ASN A 152 13.39 -14.58 2.88
C ASN A 152 13.20 -14.25 1.39
N ASN A 153 12.03 -14.53 0.82
CA ASN A 153 11.80 -14.43 -0.61
C ASN A 153 11.24 -13.06 -1.04
N SER A 154 11.37 -12.80 -2.33
CA SER A 154 10.78 -11.68 -3.05
C SER A 154 9.51 -12.08 -3.79
N LEU A 155 8.74 -11.11 -4.27
CA LEU A 155 7.49 -11.35 -4.98
C LEU A 155 7.68 -12.25 -6.21
N LYS A 156 8.72 -12.01 -7.01
CA LYS A 156 9.04 -12.80 -8.21
C LYS A 156 9.19 -14.30 -7.95
N ASP A 157 9.62 -14.69 -6.74
CA ASP A 157 9.88 -16.10 -6.40
C ASP A 157 8.59 -16.93 -6.26
N ILE A 158 7.44 -16.25 -6.11
CA ILE A 158 6.13 -16.88 -5.98
C ILE A 158 5.15 -16.46 -7.09
N LEU A 159 5.52 -15.50 -7.94
CA LEU A 159 4.72 -15.12 -9.09
C LEU A 159 4.62 -16.28 -10.07
N VAL A 160 3.39 -16.55 -10.51
CA VAL A 160 3.10 -17.49 -11.58
C VAL A 160 3.18 -16.73 -12.90
N ASN A 161 3.90 -17.28 -13.87
CA ASN A 161 4.13 -16.67 -15.19
C ASN A 161 4.69 -15.23 -15.15
N GLY A 162 5.26 -14.81 -14.01
CA GLY A 162 5.84 -13.48 -13.81
C GLY A 162 4.84 -12.34 -13.58
N ASN A 163 3.53 -12.60 -13.48
CA ASN A 163 2.52 -11.56 -13.30
C ASN A 163 1.28 -11.97 -12.47
N GLU A 164 1.17 -13.22 -12.03
CA GLU A 164 0.04 -13.70 -11.22
C GLU A 164 0.48 -14.06 -9.80
N LEU A 165 -0.28 -13.62 -8.81
CA LEU A 165 -0.10 -13.90 -7.40
C LEU A 165 -1.37 -14.55 -6.85
N TYR A 166 -1.23 -15.61 -6.08
CA TYR A 166 -2.40 -16.26 -5.46
C TYR A 166 -2.33 -16.06 -3.95
N ILE A 167 -3.45 -15.64 -3.37
CA ILE A 167 -3.60 -15.54 -1.93
C ILE A 167 -4.90 -16.20 -1.48
N VAL A 168 -4.92 -16.59 -0.23
CA VAL A 168 -6.14 -17.04 0.46
C VAL A 168 -6.36 -16.15 1.65
N ILE A 169 -7.55 -15.57 1.74
CA ILE A 169 -8.00 -14.88 2.94
C ILE A 169 -8.34 -15.93 3.99
N LEU A 170 -7.74 -15.82 5.17
CA LEU A 170 -8.13 -16.65 6.30
C LEU A 170 -9.37 -16.00 6.91
N GLN A 171 -10.51 -16.69 6.80
CA GLN A 171 -11.65 -16.31 7.63
C GLN A 171 -11.26 -16.50 9.10
N GLU A 172 -11.59 -15.54 9.95
CA GLU A 172 -11.36 -15.66 11.38
C GLU A 172 -11.97 -16.98 11.87
N SER A 173 -11.09 -17.88 12.27
CA SER A 173 -11.51 -19.16 12.82
C SER A 173 -12.17 -18.88 14.16
N LYS A 174 -13.50 -19.03 14.17
CA LYS A 174 -14.32 -19.13 15.36
C LYS A 174 -13.67 -20.10 16.37
N VAL A 175 -13.35 -19.61 17.56
CA VAL A 175 -12.80 -20.39 18.66
C VAL A 175 -13.93 -20.83 19.57
N MET A 176 -13.93 -22.10 19.98
CA MET A 176 -14.85 -22.56 21.02
C MET A 176 -14.27 -22.25 22.40
N ILE A 177 -15.04 -21.52 23.21
CA ILE A 177 -14.74 -21.30 24.62
C ILE A 177 -15.75 -22.02 25.51
N TYR A 178 -15.30 -22.42 26.68
CA TYR A 178 -16.12 -23.01 27.74
C TYR A 178 -16.15 -22.04 28.92
N SER A 179 -17.34 -21.62 29.32
CA SER A 179 -17.51 -20.85 30.56
C SER A 179 -18.04 -21.77 31.65
N ASP A 180 -17.29 -21.86 32.75
CA ASP A 180 -17.69 -22.60 33.96
C ASP A 180 -18.18 -21.60 35.03
N HIS A 181 -19.33 -21.88 35.62
CA HIS A 181 -19.92 -21.05 36.67
C HIS A 181 -19.76 -21.77 38.00
N SER A 182 -18.84 -21.27 38.83
CA SER A 182 -18.45 -21.86 40.13
C SER A 182 -19.57 -21.99 41.17
N LYS A 183 -20.79 -21.55 40.87
CA LYS A 183 -21.93 -21.54 41.81
C LYS A 183 -23.00 -22.60 41.53
N THR A 184 -22.89 -23.38 40.46
CA THR A 184 -23.83 -24.48 40.17
C THR A 184 -23.14 -25.54 39.32
N PRO A 185 -23.25 -26.85 39.63
CA PRO A 185 -22.69 -27.91 38.81
C PRO A 185 -23.55 -28.06 37.55
N SER A 186 -23.39 -27.12 36.64
CA SER A 186 -24.06 -27.08 35.34
C SER A 186 -23.03 -27.37 34.26
N LYS A 187 -23.48 -28.05 33.19
CA LYS A 187 -22.60 -28.38 32.07
C LYS A 187 -21.98 -27.08 31.52
N PRO A 188 -20.67 -27.07 31.20
CA PRO A 188 -20.02 -25.87 30.68
C PRO A 188 -20.73 -25.39 29.42
N LEU A 189 -21.06 -24.09 29.40
CA LEU A 189 -21.71 -23.47 28.26
C LEU A 189 -20.67 -23.31 27.13
N ARG A 190 -21.06 -23.77 25.93
CA ARG A 190 -20.22 -23.71 24.73
C ARG A 190 -20.56 -22.44 23.97
N HIS A 191 -19.57 -21.59 23.76
CA HIS A 191 -19.69 -20.39 22.93
C HIS A 191 -18.70 -20.44 21.79
N THR A 192 -19.13 -19.94 20.63
CA THR A 192 -18.32 -19.85 19.42
C THR A 192 -18.03 -18.38 19.18
N LEU A 193 -16.77 -17.95 19.32
CA LEU A 193 -16.37 -16.54 19.30
C LEU A 193 -15.28 -16.27 18.28
N ASP A 194 -15.27 -15.05 17.74
CA ASP A 194 -14.22 -14.62 16.82
C ASP A 194 -12.92 -14.33 17.61
N LYS A 195 -11.79 -14.76 17.04
CA LYS A 195 -10.48 -14.75 17.72
C LYS A 195 -9.96 -13.34 17.98
N GLY A 196 -10.46 -12.32 17.26
CA GLY A 196 -10.09 -10.92 17.42
C GLY A 196 -10.83 -10.17 18.53
N LYS A 197 -11.87 -10.76 19.14
CA LYS A 197 -12.68 -10.08 20.16
C LYS A 197 -11.90 -9.84 21.45
N SER A 198 -11.96 -8.62 21.97
CA SER A 198 -11.43 -8.26 23.29
C SER A 198 -12.23 -8.93 24.41
N LEU A 199 -11.60 -9.10 25.59
CA LEU A 199 -12.29 -9.67 26.77
C LEU A 199 -13.56 -8.91 27.16
N VAL A 200 -13.61 -7.60 26.90
CA VAL A 200 -14.77 -6.75 27.18
C VAL A 200 -15.93 -7.08 26.23
N GLU A 201 -15.66 -7.28 24.95
CA GLU A 201 -16.66 -7.66 23.94
C GLU A 201 -17.18 -9.07 24.20
N ILE A 202 -16.27 -10.00 24.51
CA ILE A 202 -16.62 -11.38 24.89
C ILE A 202 -17.57 -11.37 26.10
N ARG A 203 -17.25 -10.58 27.13
CA ARG A 203 -18.09 -10.46 28.32
C ARG A 203 -19.49 -9.94 28.01
N LYS A 204 -19.61 -8.87 27.21
CA LYS A 204 -20.92 -8.32 26.81
C LYS A 204 -21.78 -9.34 26.06
N GLU A 205 -21.16 -10.11 25.18
CA GLU A 205 -21.84 -11.12 24.38
C GLU A 205 -22.32 -12.30 25.24
N LEU A 206 -21.50 -12.74 26.20
CA LEU A 206 -21.90 -13.75 27.19
C LEU A 206 -23.05 -13.25 28.10
N GLU A 207 -23.00 -12.00 28.54
CA GLU A 207 -24.07 -11.38 29.34
C GLU A 207 -25.39 -11.27 28.55
N TYR A 208 -25.33 -11.00 27.24
CA TYR A 208 -26.50 -10.99 26.36
C TYR A 208 -27.11 -12.39 26.19
N PHE A 209 -26.28 -13.42 25.97
CA PHE A 209 -26.75 -14.81 25.85
C PHE A 209 -27.41 -15.34 27.13
N ASN A 210 -26.94 -14.91 28.29
CA ASN A 210 -27.52 -15.29 29.58
C ASN A 210 -28.84 -14.58 29.91
N ARG A 211 -29.16 -13.48 29.21
CA ARG A 211 -30.43 -12.74 29.37
C ARG A 211 -31.53 -13.19 28.40
N THR A 212 -31.16 -13.89 27.33
CA THR A 212 -32.06 -14.29 26.24
C THR A 212 -32.44 -15.78 26.27
N LYS A 213 -32.04 -16.51 27.32
CA LYS A 213 -32.50 -17.86 27.68
C LYS A 213 -33.27 -17.82 29.00
#